data_AF-A0A071LWV0-F1
#
_entry.id   AF-A0A071LWV0-F1
#
_cell.length_a   1.000
_cell.length_b   1.000
_cell.length_c   1.000
_cell.angle_alpha   90.00
_cell.angle_beta   90.00
_cell.angle_gamma   90.00
#
_symmetry.space_group_name_H-M   'P 1'
#
loop_
_entity.id
_entity.type
_entity.pdbx_description
1 polymer ?
#
loop_
_entity_poly.entity_id
_entity_poly.type
_entity_poly.pdbx_seq_one_letter_code
_entity_poly.pdbx_strand_id
1 'polypeptide(L)' 'MQLKVVSIRILFNDNPPSFHEIRRLSGRLHEEQRGKDFAQKLFGHRSEKMTEKYLDVREKVFTLV' A
#
# COMPACT_ATOMS: atom_id res chain seq x y z
N MET A 1 5.21 -8.78 -40.49
CA MET A 1 4.52 -8.57 -39.20
C MET A 1 5.52 -8.85 -38.08
N GLN A 2 6.15 -7.82 -37.50
CA GLN A 2 7.06 -8.00 -36.36
C GLN A 2 6.25 -7.75 -35.07
N LEU A 3 6.05 -8.81 -34.29
CA LEU A 3 5.47 -8.70 -32.95
C LEU A 3 6.50 -7.98 -32.06
N LYS A 4 6.18 -6.74 -31.69
CA LYS A 4 6.97 -5.94 -30.75
C LYS A 4 6.78 -6.55 -29.37
N VAL A 5 7.74 -7.39 -28.94
CA VAL A 5 7.81 -7.87 -27.56
C VAL A 5 8.09 -6.67 -26.68
N VAL A 6 7.05 -6.14 -26.03
CA VAL A 6 7.17 -5.07 -25.04
C VAL A 6 7.82 -5.70 -23.80
N SER A 7 9.12 -5.48 -23.64
CA SER A 7 9.80 -5.78 -22.38
C SER A 7 9.30 -4.78 -21.33
N ILE A 8 8.32 -5.19 -20.53
CA ILE A 8 7.85 -4.42 -19.37
C ILE A 8 8.94 -4.57 -18.30
N ARG A 9 9.90 -3.63 -18.27
CA ARG A 9 10.83 -3.51 -17.16
C ARG A 9 10.17 -2.68 -16.07
N ILE A 10 9.79 -3.33 -14.97
CA ILE A 10 9.34 -2.62 -13.78
C ILE A 10 10.59 -2.04 -13.11
N LEU A 11 10.75 -0.72 -13.17
CA LEU A 11 11.83 -0.03 -12.47
C LEU A 11 11.42 0.14 -11.01
N PHE A 12 12.07 -0.61 -10.13
CA PHE A 12 11.94 -0.42 -8.70
C PHE A 12 12.93 0.65 -8.24
N ASN A 13 12.50 1.54 -7.34
CA ASN A 13 13.40 2.44 -6.62
C ASN A 13 14.40 1.61 -5.78
N ASP A 14 15.52 2.21 -5.36
CA ASP A 14 16.60 1.56 -4.59
C ASP A 14 16.11 0.86 -3.30
N ASN A 15 14.94 1.26 -2.81
CA ASN A 15 14.25 0.62 -1.69
C ASN A 15 12.83 0.22 -2.08
N PRO A 16 12.64 -0.94 -2.73
CA PRO A 16 11.32 -1.41 -3.12
C PRO A 16 10.43 -1.65 -1.89
N PRO A 17 9.10 -1.44 -2.01
CA PRO A 17 8.16 -1.78 -0.95
C PRO A 17 8.26 -3.27 -0.62
N SER A 18 8.33 -3.59 0.67
CA SER A 18 8.26 -4.98 1.12
C SER A 18 6.82 -5.51 1.02
N PHE A 19 6.64 -6.83 1.07
CA PHE A 19 5.30 -7.44 1.07
C PHE A 19 4.39 -6.89 2.18
N HIS A 20 4.95 -6.46 3.30
CA HIS A 20 4.22 -5.83 4.40
C HIS A 20 3.52 -4.53 3.99
N GLU A 21 3.97 -3.86 2.93
CA GLU A 21 3.36 -2.63 2.41
C GLU A 21 1.96 -2.83 1.83
N ILE A 22 1.65 -4.03 1.33
CA ILE A 22 0.30 -4.37 0.83
C ILE A 22 -0.73 -4.19 1.95
N ARG A 23 -0.37 -4.57 3.18
CA ARG A 23 -1.25 -4.42 4.35
C ARG A 23 -1.46 -2.95 4.69
N ARG A 24 -0.42 -2.10 4.63
CA ARG A 24 -0.57 -0.65 4.82
C ARG A 24 -1.42 0.01 3.74
N LEU A 25 -1.22 -0.39 2.47
CA LEU A 25 -2.04 0.08 1.35
C LEU A 25 -3.52 -0.29 1.52
N SER A 26 -3.82 -1.54 1.86
CA SER A 26 -5.19 -2.00 2.13
C SER A 26 -5.86 -1.16 3.23
N GLY A 27 -5.10 -0.74 4.24
CA GLY A 27 -5.61 0.06 5.35
C GLY A 27 -6.09 1.42 4.90
N ARG A 28 -5.27 2.11 4.10
CA ARG A 28 -5.60 3.43 3.55
C ARG A 28 -6.83 3.36 2.64
N LEU A 29 -6.90 2.36 1.76
CA LEU A 29 -8.06 2.17 0.87
C LEU A 29 -9.35 1.91 1.65
N HIS A 30 -9.28 1.10 2.70
CA HIS A 30 -10.46 0.79 3.51
C HIS A 30 -10.85 1.91 4.48
N GLU A 31 -9.89 2.70 4.96
CA GLU A 31 -10.18 3.93 5.69
C GLU A 31 -10.93 4.91 4.79
N GLU A 32 -10.43 5.15 3.57
CA GLU A 32 -11.06 6.07 2.61
C GLU A 32 -12.46 5.61 2.21
N GLN A 33 -12.67 4.31 2.00
CA GLN A 33 -13.96 3.76 1.55
C GLN A 33 -14.98 3.54 2.68
N ARG A 34 -14.52 3.16 3.89
CA ARG A 34 -15.40 2.64 4.96
C ARG A 34 -15.08 3.18 6.36
N GLY A 35 -14.10 4.06 6.47
CA GLY A 35 -13.68 4.67 7.72
C GLY A 35 -12.68 3.85 8.54
N LYS A 36 -12.05 4.53 9.49
CA LYS A 36 -10.96 4.01 10.34
C LYS A 36 -11.37 2.80 11.20
N ASP A 37 -12.60 2.78 11.71
CA ASP A 37 -13.12 1.67 12.53
C ASP A 37 -13.21 0.36 11.74
N PHE A 38 -13.57 0.45 10.46
CA PHE A 38 -13.62 -0.70 9.58
C PHE A 38 -12.21 -1.24 9.31
N ALA A 39 -11.25 -0.36 9.00
CA ALA A 39 -9.86 -0.75 8.80
C ALA A 39 -9.24 -1.38 10.07
N GLN A 40 -9.55 -0.84 11.26
CA GLN A 40 -9.08 -1.38 12.52
C GLN A 40 -9.62 -2.80 12.79
N LYS A 41 -10.91 -3.03 12.55
CA LYS A 41 -11.54 -4.36 12.66
C LYS A 41 -10.99 -5.34 11.64
N LEU A 42 -10.82 -4.90 10.38
CA LEU A 42 -10.23 -5.69 9.30
C LEU A 42 -8.82 -6.18 9.66
N PHE A 43 -8.06 -5.34 10.36
CA PHE A 43 -6.71 -5.66 10.80
C PHE A 43 -6.63 -6.41 12.12
N GLY A 44 -7.72 -6.52 12.87
CA GLY A 44 -7.73 -7.11 14.21
C GLY A 44 -6.89 -6.32 15.21
N HIS A 45 -6.69 -5.02 14.99
CA HIS A 45 -5.87 -4.20 15.89
C HIS A 45 -6.67 -3.85 17.16
N ARG A 46 -6.13 -4.21 18.32
CA ARG A 46 -6.74 -3.90 19.63
C ARG A 46 -6.66 -2.42 20.01
N SER A 47 -5.71 -1.68 19.42
CA SER A 47 -5.48 -0.25 19.71
C SER A 47 -5.51 0.57 18.43
N GLU A 48 -6.20 1.71 18.49
CA GLU A 48 -6.26 2.72 17.43
C GLU A 48 -4.87 3.22 17.02
N LYS A 49 -3.93 3.32 17.98
CA LYS A 49 -2.56 3.79 17.75
C LYS A 49 -1.77 2.88 16.80
N MET A 50 -2.12 1.59 16.74
CA MET A 50 -1.52 0.68 15.76
C MET A 50 -2.14 0.86 14.38
N THR A 51 -3.45 1.13 14.29
CA THR A 51 -4.10 1.46 13.02
C THR A 51 -3.54 2.75 12.44
N GLU A 52 -3.35 3.79 13.25
CA GLU A 52 -2.75 5.06 12.82
C GLU A 52 -1.36 4.89 12.20
N LYS A 53 -0.51 4.03 12.75
CA LYS A 53 0.81 3.71 12.16
C LYS A 53 0.72 3.09 10.76
N TYR A 54 -0.36 2.38 10.46
CA TYR A 54 -0.55 1.76 9.13
C TYR A 54 -1.19 2.72 8.12
N LEU A 55 -1.91 3.73 8.61
CA LEU A 55 -2.55 4.76 7.81
C LEU A 55 -1.60 5.94 7.52
N ASP A 56 -0.59 6.14 8.37
CA ASP A 56 0.44 7.16 8.18
C ASP A 56 1.23 6.95 6.88
N VAL A 57 1.11 7.93 5.97
CA VAL A 57 1.63 7.86 4.59
C VAL A 57 3.15 8.11 4.54
N ARG A 58 3.76 8.64 5.61
CA ARG A 58 5.21 8.95 5.75
C ARG A 58 5.97 9.07 4.43
N GLU A 59 5.63 10.09 3.64
CA GLU A 59 6.33 10.52 2.41
C GLU A 59 6.61 9.44 1.34
N LYS A 60 6.17 8.19 1.53
CA LYS A 60 6.38 7.08 0.62
C LYS A 60 5.18 6.96 -0.31
N VAL A 61 5.14 7.88 -1.26
CA VAL A 61 4.31 7.74 -2.44
C VAL A 61 5.07 6.81 -3.39
N PHE A 62 4.57 5.58 -3.53
CA PHE A 62 5.12 4.61 -4.47
C PHE A 62 4.53 4.89 -5.85
N THR A 63 5.25 5.67 -6.64
CA THR A 63 4.93 5.87 -8.06
C THR A 63 5.63 4.80 -8.90
N LEU A 64 4.86 4.16 -9.78
CA LEU A 64 5.41 3.45 -10.94
C LEU A 64 5.96 4.52 -11.88
N VAL A 65 7.27 4.49 -12.15
CA VAL A 65 7.95 5.36 -13.13
C VAL A 65 8.22 4.54 -14.39
#